data_AF-A0A5B9D626-F1
#
_entry.id   AF-A0A5B9D626-F1
#
_cell.length_a   1.000
_cell.length_b   1.000
_cell.length_c   1.000
_cell.angle_alpha   90.00
_cell.angle_beta   90.00
_cell.angle_gamma   90.00
#
_symmetry.space_group_name_H-M   'P 1'
#
loop_
_entity.id
_entity.type
_entity.pdbx_description
1 polymer ?
#
loop_
_entity_poly.entity_id
_entity_poly.type
_entity_poly.pdbx_seq_one_letter_code
_entity_poly.pdbx_strand_id
1 'polypeptide(L)'
;MDTLRYKIQNTKELLLSRLSFSNAENDIFQRFVYLRVPLEVMKGKASKNQTRNYFFFVLAIFFVISVYAQIVFPEPYSIFRNTISDQGGIMLNPIGHKLWNFGIVLLGILSIPHFLYLYHILKSLSIIYSTLSTALGILCSLSMSFVGIFPQDFEVPHGIFASICFLGSFIKANSDLILYIIEKRKQKGEEYTLKVPKYILIGAFYVLFNVSFLMMMGTYFIDMKLVPFWEWAYFLSILVWILGTYIIK
;
A
#
# COMPACT_ATOMS: atom_id res chain seq x y z
N MET A 1 -1.21 70.32 -12.46
CA MET A 1 -0.55 69.16 -11.81
C MET A 1 -1.54 68.02 -11.51
N ASP A 2 -2.83 68.30 -11.38
CA ASP A 2 -3.83 67.32 -10.93
C ASP A 2 -4.16 66.22 -11.96
N THR A 3 -4.10 66.53 -13.25
CA THR A 3 -4.29 65.54 -14.34
C THR A 3 -3.22 64.45 -14.37
N LEU A 4 -1.98 64.77 -13.99
CA LEU A 4 -0.89 63.80 -13.96
C LEU A 4 -1.03 62.85 -12.75
N ARG A 5 -1.43 63.39 -11.58
CA ARG A 5 -1.69 62.60 -10.37
C ARG A 5 -2.86 61.63 -10.56
N TYR A 6 -3.94 62.09 -11.20
CA TYR A 6 -5.09 61.25 -11.53
C TYR A 6 -4.72 60.08 -12.46
N LYS A 7 -3.90 60.33 -13.49
CA LYS A 7 -3.47 59.29 -14.44
C LYS A 7 -2.56 58.25 -13.80
N ILE A 8 -1.68 58.66 -12.88
CA ILE A 8 -0.81 57.75 -12.12
C ILE A 8 -1.64 56.88 -11.16
N GLN A 9 -2.63 57.46 -10.47
CA GLN A 9 -3.46 56.72 -9.53
C GLN A 9 -4.32 55.65 -10.23
N ASN A 10 -4.96 55.99 -11.35
CA ASN A 10 -5.72 55.02 -12.15
C ASN A 10 -4.84 53.90 -12.73
N THR A 11 -3.61 54.21 -13.14
CA THR A 11 -2.69 53.18 -13.64
C THR A 11 -2.26 52.22 -12.54
N LYS A 12 -2.05 52.73 -11.31
CA LYS A 12 -1.70 51.92 -10.14
C LYS A 12 -2.85 51.00 -9.73
N GLU A 13 -4.09 51.48 -9.71
CA GLU A 13 -5.27 50.65 -9.40
C GLU A 13 -5.53 49.58 -10.47
N LEU A 14 -5.31 49.90 -11.75
CA LEU A 14 -5.42 48.92 -12.84
C LEU A 14 -4.34 47.82 -12.73
N LEU A 15 -3.11 48.18 -12.37
CA LEU A 15 -2.03 47.21 -12.15
C LEU A 15 -2.28 46.33 -10.91
N LEU A 16 -2.75 46.93 -9.82
CA LEU A 16 -3.08 46.20 -8.60
C LEU A 16 -4.25 45.23 -8.80
N SER A 17 -5.29 45.62 -9.55
CA SER A 17 -6.39 44.72 -9.89
C SER A 17 -5.96 43.57 -10.80
N ARG A 18 -5.08 43.80 -11.78
CA ARG A 18 -4.50 42.71 -12.60
C ARG A 18 -3.63 41.74 -11.79
N LEU A 19 -2.86 42.25 -10.81
CA LEU A 19 -2.08 41.42 -9.90
C LEU A 19 -2.97 40.61 -8.95
N SER A 20 -4.08 41.18 -8.46
CA SER A 20 -5.02 40.42 -7.62
C SER A 20 -5.77 39.34 -8.41
N PHE A 21 -6.12 39.60 -9.68
CA PHE A 21 -6.71 38.58 -10.55
C PHE A 21 -5.72 37.45 -10.90
N SER A 22 -4.46 37.79 -11.19
CA SER A 22 -3.40 36.80 -11.41
C SER A 22 -3.16 35.92 -10.17
N ASN A 23 -3.22 36.49 -8.97
CA ASN A 23 -3.08 35.73 -7.74
C ASN A 23 -4.30 34.85 -7.43
N ALA A 24 -5.51 35.30 -7.75
CA ALA A 24 -6.73 34.50 -7.57
C ALA A 24 -6.81 33.33 -8.57
N GLU A 25 -6.44 33.54 -9.84
CA GLU A 25 -6.36 32.48 -10.84
C GLU A 25 -5.25 31.48 -10.51
N ASN A 26 -4.10 31.96 -10.01
CA ASN A 26 -3.04 31.09 -9.51
C ASN A 26 -3.48 30.27 -8.29
N ASP A 27 -4.25 30.83 -7.34
CA ASP A 27 -4.74 30.08 -6.17
C ASP A 27 -5.78 29.02 -6.58
N ILE A 28 -6.70 29.35 -7.51
CA ILE A 28 -7.65 28.37 -8.04
C ILE A 28 -6.92 27.27 -8.81
N PHE A 29 -5.98 27.63 -9.69
CA PHE A 29 -5.17 26.66 -10.43
C PHE A 29 -4.33 25.77 -9.52
N GLN A 30 -3.69 26.34 -8.49
CA GLN A 30 -2.97 25.60 -7.46
C GLN A 30 -3.90 24.61 -6.75
N ARG A 31 -5.09 25.04 -6.31
CA ARG A 31 -6.09 24.15 -5.68
C ARG A 31 -6.53 23.01 -6.61
N PHE A 32 -6.72 23.28 -7.91
CA PHE A 32 -6.99 22.23 -8.90
C PHE A 32 -5.82 21.24 -9.04
N VAL A 33 -4.57 21.73 -9.01
CA VAL A 33 -3.37 20.87 -9.03
C VAL A 33 -3.28 20.02 -7.76
N TYR A 34 -3.58 20.57 -6.58
CA TYR A 34 -3.57 19.85 -5.31
C TYR A 34 -4.66 18.78 -5.21
N LEU A 35 -5.85 18.99 -5.78
CA LEU A 35 -6.92 17.99 -5.83
C LEU A 35 -6.70 16.92 -6.90
N ARG A 36 -5.99 17.25 -7.98
CA ARG A 36 -5.72 16.31 -9.08
C ARG A 36 -4.80 15.17 -8.66
N VAL A 37 -3.77 15.45 -7.85
CA VAL A 37 -2.78 14.44 -7.45
C VAL A 37 -3.42 13.28 -6.67
N PRO A 38 -4.22 13.52 -5.61
CA PRO A 38 -4.96 12.45 -4.93
C PRO A 38 -5.86 11.66 -5.88
N LEU A 39 -6.60 12.33 -6.77
CA LEU A 39 -7.53 11.66 -7.68
C LEU A 39 -6.82 10.74 -8.68
N GLU A 40 -5.67 11.18 -9.23
CA GLU A 40 -4.87 10.33 -10.13
C GLU A 40 -4.25 9.14 -9.39
N VAL A 41 -3.85 9.32 -8.12
CA VAL A 41 -3.40 8.20 -7.28
C VAL A 41 -4.55 7.21 -7.08
N MET A 42 -5.73 7.67 -6.68
CA MET A 42 -6.90 6.81 -6.47
C MET A 42 -7.32 6.04 -7.73
N LYS A 43 -7.09 6.60 -8.92
CA LYS A 43 -7.34 5.93 -10.20
C LYS A 43 -6.20 5.01 -10.66
N GLY A 44 -5.08 4.96 -9.91
CA GLY A 44 -3.87 4.23 -10.31
C GLY A 44 -3.09 4.87 -11.47
N LYS A 45 -3.44 6.09 -11.89
CA LYS A 45 -2.87 6.77 -13.07
C LYS A 45 -1.75 7.75 -12.73
N ALA A 46 -1.49 7.96 -11.44
CA ALA A 46 -0.41 8.81 -10.99
C ALA A 46 0.98 8.33 -11.44
N SER A 47 1.95 9.25 -11.42
CA SER A 47 3.33 8.91 -11.68
C SER A 47 3.88 7.94 -10.62
N LYS A 48 4.90 7.16 -10.99
CA LYS A 48 5.58 6.22 -10.08
C LYS A 48 5.99 6.85 -8.75
N ASN A 49 6.53 8.07 -8.78
CA ASN A 49 6.97 8.75 -7.57
C ASN A 49 5.79 9.17 -6.68
N GLN A 50 4.69 9.64 -7.27
CA GLN A 50 3.47 9.97 -6.53
C GLN A 50 2.87 8.73 -5.87
N THR A 51 2.69 7.63 -6.62
CA THR A 51 2.17 6.38 -6.07
C THR A 51 3.10 5.83 -4.98
N ARG A 52 4.43 5.84 -5.20
CA ARG A 52 5.42 5.45 -4.19
C ARG A 52 5.26 6.27 -2.91
N ASN A 53 5.28 7.60 -3.01
CA ASN A 53 5.20 8.48 -1.85
C ASN A 53 3.88 8.30 -1.09
N TYR A 54 2.77 8.13 -1.81
CA TYR A 54 1.47 7.77 -1.22
C TYR A 54 1.55 6.48 -0.41
N PHE A 55 2.13 5.41 -0.98
CA PHE A 55 2.26 4.14 -0.26
C PHE A 55 3.18 4.22 0.95
N PHE A 56 4.31 4.92 0.86
CA PHE A 56 5.15 5.15 2.03
C PHE A 56 4.42 5.91 3.14
N PHE A 57 3.58 6.89 2.78
CA PHE A 57 2.76 7.61 3.75
C PHE A 57 1.73 6.69 4.43
N VAL A 58 1.03 5.84 3.66
CA VAL A 58 0.10 4.84 4.20
C VAL A 58 0.81 3.87 5.15
N LEU A 59 1.98 3.35 4.75
CA LEU A 59 2.77 2.43 5.58
C LEU A 59 3.32 3.11 6.84
N ALA A 60 3.72 4.37 6.77
CA ALA A 60 4.18 5.13 7.92
C ALA A 60 3.06 5.33 8.95
N ILE A 61 1.85 5.69 8.51
CA ILE A 61 0.68 5.77 9.40
C ILE A 61 0.41 4.41 10.04
N PHE A 62 0.38 3.35 9.23
CA PHE A 62 0.12 2.00 9.73
C PHE A 62 1.19 1.54 10.72
N PHE A 63 2.47 1.86 10.48
CA PHE A 63 3.56 1.55 11.40
C PHE A 63 3.38 2.24 12.75
N VAL A 64 3.00 3.52 12.78
CA VAL A 64 2.70 4.24 14.02
C VAL A 64 1.54 3.59 14.78
N ILE A 65 0.46 3.23 14.08
CA ILE A 65 -0.68 2.51 14.67
C ILE A 65 -0.23 1.17 15.25
N SER A 66 0.63 0.43 14.53
CA SER A 66 1.18 -0.85 14.97
C SER A 66 2.00 -0.72 16.24
N VAL A 67 2.95 0.21 16.27
CA VAL A 67 3.79 0.47 17.44
C VAL A 67 2.95 0.90 18.63
N TYR A 68 1.95 1.77 18.43
CA TYR A 68 1.03 2.16 19.49
C TYR A 68 0.29 0.94 20.06
N ALA A 69 -0.29 0.10 19.21
CA ALA A 69 -1.03 -1.09 19.63
C ALA A 69 -0.17 -2.08 20.43
N GLN A 70 1.12 -2.19 20.10
CA GLN A 70 2.09 -3.00 20.85
C GLN A 70 2.47 -2.37 22.20
N ILE A 71 2.65 -1.04 22.25
CA ILE A 71 3.00 -0.32 23.49
C ILE A 71 1.89 -0.43 24.53
N VAL A 72 0.62 -0.34 24.11
CA VAL A 72 -0.54 -0.43 25.01
C VAL A 72 -1.05 -1.85 25.24
N PHE A 73 -0.35 -2.85 24.71
CA PHE A 73 -0.70 -4.25 24.91
C PHE A 73 -0.52 -4.61 26.41
N PRO A 74 -1.47 -5.35 27.04
CA PRO A 74 -1.44 -5.60 28.49
C PRO A 74 -0.19 -6.33 28.99
N GLU A 75 0.38 -7.19 28.16
CA GLU A 75 1.64 -7.89 28.42
C GLU A 75 2.76 -7.38 27.51
N PRO A 76 4.04 -7.58 27.85
CA PRO A 76 5.14 -7.25 26.95
C PRO A 76 5.01 -7.99 25.61
N TYR A 77 4.57 -7.24 24.59
CA TYR A 77 4.31 -7.76 23.26
C TYR A 77 5.59 -8.31 22.63
N SER A 78 5.51 -9.51 22.05
CA SER A 78 6.62 -10.16 21.36
C SER A 78 6.13 -10.86 20.12
N ILE A 79 6.77 -10.61 18.97
CA ILE A 79 6.45 -11.26 17.69
C ILE A 79 6.63 -12.79 17.71
N PHE A 80 7.32 -13.33 18.72
CA PHE A 80 7.50 -14.77 18.92
C PHE A 80 6.41 -15.41 19.77
N ARG A 81 5.63 -14.60 20.50
CA ARG A 81 4.58 -15.08 21.42
C ARG A 81 3.19 -14.61 21.02
N ASN A 82 3.11 -13.48 20.33
CA ASN A 82 1.87 -12.80 19.98
C ASN A 82 1.76 -12.67 18.47
N THR A 83 0.63 -13.12 17.94
CA THR A 83 0.32 -12.97 16.53
C THR A 83 0.05 -11.51 16.19
N ILE A 84 0.15 -11.15 14.92
CA ILE A 84 -0.27 -9.82 14.46
C ILE A 84 -1.76 -9.60 14.71
N SER A 85 -2.58 -10.65 14.59
CA SER A 85 -4.01 -10.66 14.89
C SER A 85 -4.34 -10.35 16.36
N ASP A 86 -3.49 -10.73 17.32
CA ASP A 86 -3.68 -10.44 18.75
C ASP A 86 -3.81 -8.94 19.04
N GLN A 87 -3.14 -8.08 18.25
CA GLN A 87 -3.22 -6.63 18.41
C GLN A 87 -4.64 -6.07 18.18
N GLY A 88 -5.46 -6.78 17.39
CA GLY A 88 -6.84 -6.45 17.11
C GLY A 88 -7.86 -7.12 18.03
N GLY A 89 -7.42 -8.06 18.86
CA GLY A 89 -8.28 -8.78 19.79
C GLY A 89 -8.85 -7.84 20.86
N ILE A 90 -10.18 -7.81 21.01
CA ILE A 90 -10.90 -7.02 22.00
C ILE A 90 -10.49 -7.46 23.41
N MET A 91 -10.44 -8.77 23.64
CA MET A 91 -10.06 -9.34 24.94
C MET A 91 -8.56 -9.24 25.21
N LEU A 92 -7.73 -9.41 24.16
CA LEU A 92 -6.27 -9.45 24.28
C LEU A 92 -5.65 -8.04 24.35
N ASN A 93 -6.21 -7.06 23.64
CA ASN A 93 -5.72 -5.68 23.59
C ASN A 93 -6.86 -4.66 23.78
N PRO A 94 -7.47 -4.57 24.98
CA PRO A 94 -8.67 -3.77 25.23
C PRO A 94 -8.48 -2.26 24.95
N ILE A 95 -7.25 -1.76 24.99
CA ILE A 95 -6.92 -0.36 24.69
C ILE A 95 -6.54 -0.20 23.21
N GLY A 96 -5.62 -1.01 22.71
CA GLY A 96 -5.04 -0.86 21.37
C GLY A 96 -5.91 -1.34 20.22
N HIS A 97 -6.84 -2.28 20.45
CA HIS A 97 -7.61 -2.92 19.38
C HIS A 97 -8.37 -1.93 18.51
N LYS A 98 -8.93 -0.85 19.09
CA LYS A 98 -9.73 0.13 18.34
C LYS A 98 -8.90 0.82 17.26
N LEU A 99 -7.71 1.30 17.63
CA LEU A 99 -6.84 1.99 16.71
C LEU A 99 -6.22 1.00 15.71
N TRP A 100 -5.83 -0.18 16.18
CA TRP A 100 -5.31 -1.25 15.33
C TRP A 100 -6.32 -1.67 14.24
N ASN A 101 -7.54 -2.04 14.64
CA ASN A 101 -8.61 -2.48 13.74
C ASN A 101 -8.97 -1.39 12.73
N PHE A 102 -9.07 -0.14 13.18
CA PHE A 102 -9.26 1.00 12.29
C PHE A 102 -8.09 1.16 11.30
N GLY A 103 -6.86 1.01 11.76
CA GLY A 103 -5.66 1.03 10.93
C GLY A 103 -5.66 -0.06 9.87
N ILE A 104 -6.08 -1.28 10.20
CA ILE A 104 -6.21 -2.40 9.27
C ILE A 104 -7.30 -2.13 8.22
N VAL A 105 -8.45 -1.59 8.63
CA VAL A 105 -9.51 -1.14 7.70
C VAL A 105 -8.98 -0.10 6.73
N LEU A 106 -8.29 0.94 7.23
CA LEU A 106 -7.70 1.96 6.39
C LEU A 106 -6.62 1.40 5.47
N LEU A 107 -5.73 0.54 5.98
CA LEU A 107 -4.67 -0.07 5.18
C LEU A 107 -5.25 -0.86 4.01
N GLY A 108 -6.32 -1.65 4.23
CA GLY A 108 -7.01 -2.40 3.19
C GLY A 108 -7.55 -1.49 2.08
N ILE A 109 -8.34 -0.47 2.46
CA ILE A 109 -8.94 0.50 1.52
C ILE A 109 -7.88 1.29 0.76
N LEU A 110 -6.89 1.85 1.49
CA LEU A 110 -5.83 2.68 0.93
C LEU A 110 -4.80 1.87 0.12
N SER A 111 -4.86 0.54 0.14
CA SER A 111 -4.04 -0.31 -0.73
C SER A 111 -4.62 -0.50 -2.13
N ILE A 112 -5.92 -0.27 -2.35
CA ILE A 112 -6.58 -0.43 -3.67
C ILE A 112 -5.90 0.39 -4.78
N PRO A 113 -5.56 1.69 -4.57
CA PRO A 113 -4.82 2.49 -5.55
C PRO A 113 -3.53 1.83 -6.05
N HIS A 114 -2.85 1.02 -5.23
CA HIS A 114 -1.66 0.27 -5.64
C HIS A 114 -1.96 -0.66 -6.80
N PHE A 115 -3.04 -1.42 -6.66
CA PHE A 115 -3.35 -2.51 -7.57
C PHE A 115 -3.88 -1.96 -8.88
N LEU A 116 -4.62 -0.85 -8.85
CA LEU A 116 -4.97 -0.08 -10.03
C LEU A 116 -3.73 0.50 -10.74
N TYR A 117 -2.73 0.93 -9.98
CA TYR A 117 -1.46 1.38 -10.57
C TYR A 117 -0.70 0.23 -11.26
N LEU A 118 -0.60 -0.94 -10.62
CA LEU A 118 0.01 -2.12 -11.23
C LEU A 118 -0.73 -2.60 -12.47
N TYR A 119 -2.07 -2.56 -12.48
CA TYR A 119 -2.87 -2.82 -13.68
C TYR A 119 -2.40 -1.99 -14.86
N HIS A 120 -2.23 -0.67 -14.67
CA HIS A 120 -1.85 0.22 -15.74
C HIS A 120 -0.42 0.00 -16.25
N ILE A 121 0.47 -0.51 -15.41
CA ILE A 121 1.83 -0.92 -15.83
C ILE A 121 1.80 -2.24 -16.58
N LEU A 122 1.08 -3.24 -16.08
CA LEU A 122 1.17 -4.63 -16.55
C LEU A 122 0.22 -4.95 -17.70
N LYS A 123 -0.84 -4.15 -17.92
CA LYS A 123 -1.86 -4.43 -18.95
C LYS A 123 -1.33 -4.51 -20.37
N SER A 124 -0.20 -3.87 -20.68
CA SER A 124 0.46 -3.97 -21.99
C SER A 124 1.05 -5.36 -22.25
N LEU A 125 1.30 -6.14 -21.19
CA LEU A 125 1.85 -7.49 -21.26
C LEU A 125 0.76 -8.52 -21.55
N SER A 126 -0.31 -8.41 -20.77
CA SER A 126 -1.53 -9.18 -20.91
C SER A 126 -2.65 -8.51 -20.12
N ILE A 127 -3.68 -8.10 -20.84
CA ILE A 127 -4.86 -7.49 -20.25
C ILE A 127 -5.62 -8.47 -19.34
N ILE A 128 -5.70 -9.75 -19.71
CA ILE A 128 -6.42 -10.78 -18.95
C ILE A 128 -5.73 -11.00 -17.60
N TYR A 129 -4.43 -11.32 -17.61
CA TYR A 129 -3.68 -11.57 -16.37
C TYR A 129 -3.62 -10.33 -15.48
N SER A 130 -3.46 -9.14 -16.06
CA SER A 130 -3.45 -7.91 -15.28
C SER A 130 -4.81 -7.62 -14.66
N THR A 131 -5.91 -7.89 -15.36
CA THR A 131 -7.27 -7.73 -14.83
C THR A 131 -7.53 -8.69 -13.67
N LEU A 132 -7.18 -9.97 -13.85
CA LEU A 132 -7.34 -10.98 -12.80
C LEU A 132 -6.48 -10.68 -11.57
N SER A 133 -5.20 -10.34 -11.75
CA SER A 133 -4.31 -9.95 -10.65
C SER A 133 -4.82 -8.72 -9.89
N THR A 134 -5.38 -7.74 -10.62
CA THR A 134 -5.94 -6.53 -10.02
C THR A 134 -7.22 -6.81 -9.25
N ALA A 135 -8.14 -7.61 -9.82
CA ALA A 135 -9.35 -8.04 -9.13
C ALA A 135 -9.02 -8.80 -7.84
N LEU A 136 -8.03 -9.71 -7.90
CA LEU A 136 -7.54 -10.43 -6.74
C LEU A 136 -6.92 -9.47 -5.70
N GLY A 137 -6.14 -8.48 -6.12
CA GLY A 137 -5.59 -7.47 -5.22
C GLY A 137 -6.66 -6.64 -4.51
N ILE A 138 -7.69 -6.20 -5.25
CA ILE A 138 -8.83 -5.50 -4.67
C ILE A 138 -9.56 -6.39 -3.66
N LEU A 139 -9.78 -7.67 -3.99
CA LEU A 139 -10.38 -8.64 -3.08
C LEU A 139 -9.53 -8.77 -1.79
N CYS A 140 -8.20 -8.90 -1.91
CA CYS A 140 -7.30 -8.97 -0.75
C CYS A 140 -7.37 -7.70 0.11
N SER A 141 -7.41 -6.52 -0.52
CA SER A 141 -7.59 -5.23 0.15
C SER A 141 -8.89 -5.15 0.95
N LEU A 142 -10.00 -5.62 0.36
CA LEU A 142 -11.29 -5.67 1.03
C LEU A 142 -11.28 -6.68 2.16
N SER A 143 -10.74 -7.88 1.94
CA SER A 143 -10.57 -8.91 2.97
C SER A 143 -9.71 -8.42 4.13
N MET A 144 -8.61 -7.72 3.88
CA MET A 144 -7.82 -7.04 4.93
C MET A 144 -8.69 -6.07 5.72
N SER A 145 -9.54 -5.29 5.05
CA SER A 145 -10.45 -4.39 5.75
C SER A 145 -11.44 -5.14 6.64
N PHE A 146 -11.97 -6.26 6.15
CA PHE A 146 -12.84 -7.12 6.93
C PHE A 146 -12.14 -7.83 8.10
N VAL A 147 -10.83 -8.11 8.02
CA VAL A 147 -10.04 -8.58 9.18
C VAL A 147 -10.03 -7.54 10.31
N GLY A 148 -10.02 -6.24 9.98
CA GLY A 148 -10.16 -5.18 10.98
C GLY A 148 -11.59 -5.04 11.51
N ILE A 149 -12.61 -5.27 10.68
CA ILE A 149 -14.03 -5.22 11.09
C ILE A 149 -14.37 -6.40 12.00
N PHE A 150 -13.86 -7.59 11.67
CA PHE A 150 -14.05 -8.83 12.42
C PHE A 150 -12.71 -9.20 13.07
N PRO A 151 -12.38 -8.63 14.25
CA PRO A 151 -11.18 -8.99 14.97
C PRO A 151 -11.18 -10.47 15.37
N GLN A 152 -10.04 -10.95 15.86
CA GLN A 152 -9.81 -12.36 16.18
C GLN A 152 -10.83 -12.97 17.15
N ASP A 153 -11.48 -12.16 18.00
CA ASP A 153 -12.58 -12.61 18.87
C ASP A 153 -13.80 -13.14 18.08
N PHE A 154 -13.92 -12.76 16.81
CA PHE A 154 -14.90 -13.31 15.86
C PHE A 154 -14.22 -14.37 14.97
N GLU A 155 -13.82 -15.49 15.57
CA GLU A 155 -12.95 -16.50 14.98
C GLU A 155 -13.32 -16.91 13.55
N VAL A 156 -14.59 -17.24 13.30
CA VAL A 156 -15.05 -17.73 11.99
C VAL A 156 -14.94 -16.67 10.88
N PRO A 157 -15.61 -15.50 10.97
CA PRO A 157 -15.46 -14.49 9.93
C PRO A 157 -14.02 -13.96 9.83
N HIS A 158 -13.32 -13.80 10.96
CA HIS A 158 -11.90 -13.40 10.96
C HIS A 158 -11.05 -14.38 10.15
N GLY A 159 -11.15 -15.68 10.45
CA GLY A 159 -10.40 -16.74 9.78
C GLY A 159 -10.67 -16.80 8.27
N ILE A 160 -11.93 -16.62 7.84
CA ILE A 160 -12.30 -16.57 6.42
C ILE A 160 -11.61 -15.39 5.73
N PHE A 161 -11.73 -14.18 6.27
CA PHE A 161 -11.17 -12.99 5.63
C PHE A 161 -9.64 -12.94 5.70
N ALA A 162 -9.04 -13.40 6.80
CA ALA A 162 -7.60 -13.56 6.93
C ALA A 162 -7.06 -14.56 5.89
N SER A 163 -7.76 -15.69 5.69
CA SER A 163 -7.40 -16.69 4.69
C SER A 163 -7.45 -16.13 3.28
N ILE A 164 -8.53 -15.41 2.92
CA ILE A 164 -8.64 -14.76 1.60
C ILE A 164 -7.55 -13.72 1.40
N CYS A 165 -7.29 -12.89 2.42
CA CYS A 165 -6.24 -11.87 2.39
C CYS A 165 -4.86 -12.49 2.17
N PHE A 166 -4.49 -13.49 2.98
CA PHE A 166 -3.18 -14.09 2.94
C PHE A 166 -2.97 -14.98 1.72
N LEU A 167 -3.88 -15.91 1.41
CA LEU A 167 -3.78 -16.76 0.22
C LEU A 167 -3.90 -15.94 -1.07
N GLY A 168 -4.80 -14.96 -1.10
CA GLY A 168 -4.95 -14.08 -2.25
C GLY A 168 -3.69 -13.23 -2.49
N SER A 169 -3.10 -12.68 -1.42
CA SER A 169 -1.83 -11.94 -1.53
C SER A 169 -0.70 -12.84 -2.04
N PHE A 170 -0.69 -14.12 -1.64
CA PHE A 170 0.24 -15.12 -2.14
C PHE A 170 0.11 -15.30 -3.65
N ILE A 171 -1.08 -15.69 -4.11
CA ILE A 171 -1.35 -15.95 -5.53
C ILE A 171 -1.06 -14.70 -6.37
N LYS A 172 -1.44 -13.52 -5.86
CA LYS A 172 -1.20 -12.25 -6.53
C LYS A 172 0.29 -11.93 -6.68
N ALA A 173 1.06 -11.98 -5.59
CA ALA A 173 2.48 -11.66 -5.63
C ALA A 173 3.24 -12.55 -6.63
N ASN A 174 2.93 -13.84 -6.62
CA ASN A 174 3.47 -14.80 -7.59
C ASN A 174 3.07 -14.46 -9.04
N SER A 175 1.80 -14.11 -9.27
CA SER A 175 1.30 -13.73 -10.61
C SER A 175 1.99 -12.47 -11.15
N ASP A 176 2.12 -11.44 -10.31
CA ASP A 176 2.79 -10.19 -10.66
C ASP A 176 4.29 -10.41 -10.96
N LEU A 177 4.95 -11.30 -10.22
CA LEU A 177 6.34 -11.66 -10.48
C LEU A 177 6.50 -12.33 -11.85
N ILE A 178 5.62 -13.28 -12.18
CA ILE A 178 5.64 -13.98 -13.48
C ILE A 178 5.49 -12.97 -14.62
N LEU A 179 4.52 -12.06 -14.52
CA LEU A 179 4.33 -11.01 -15.52
C LEU A 179 5.56 -10.11 -15.66
N TYR A 180 6.19 -9.75 -14.54
CA TYR A 180 7.42 -8.97 -14.55
C TYR A 180 8.58 -9.68 -15.25
N ILE A 181 8.77 -10.98 -14.99
CA ILE A 181 9.81 -11.79 -15.64
C ILE A 181 9.57 -11.85 -17.15
N ILE A 182 8.33 -12.07 -17.58
CA ILE A 182 7.95 -12.11 -19.01
C ILE A 182 8.28 -10.77 -19.68
N GLU A 183 7.93 -9.64 -19.06
CA GLU A 183 8.21 -8.32 -19.63
C GLU A 183 9.71 -8.07 -19.78
N LYS A 184 10.50 -8.42 -18.76
CA LYS A 184 11.94 -8.22 -18.81
C LYS A 184 12.62 -9.07 -19.89
N ARG A 185 12.08 -10.25 -20.20
CA ARG A 185 12.53 -11.07 -21.33
C ARG A 185 12.18 -10.43 -22.68
N LYS A 186 10.96 -9.90 -22.84
CA LYS A 186 10.51 -9.26 -24.09
C LYS A 186 11.30 -8.00 -24.43
N GLN A 187 11.62 -7.15 -23.44
CA GLN A 187 12.27 -5.86 -23.68
C GLN A 187 13.69 -5.95 -24.24
N LYS A 188 14.35 -7.12 -24.22
CA LYS A 188 15.82 -7.14 -24.21
C LYS A 188 16.55 -8.19 -25.04
N GLY A 189 15.92 -8.80 -26.04
CA GLY A 189 16.60 -9.57 -27.09
C GLY A 189 17.89 -10.30 -26.66
N GLU A 190 17.73 -11.52 -26.14
CA GLU A 190 18.74 -12.57 -25.83
C GLU A 190 20.00 -12.26 -24.99
N GLU A 191 20.55 -11.05 -24.91
CA GLU A 191 21.77 -10.79 -24.11
C GLU A 191 21.49 -9.94 -22.87
N TYR A 192 20.98 -10.57 -21.81
CA TYR A 192 20.87 -9.94 -20.49
C TYR A 192 21.93 -10.48 -19.53
N THR A 193 23.02 -9.75 -19.36
CA THR A 193 23.86 -9.88 -18.16
C THR A 193 23.09 -9.33 -16.97
N LEU A 194 22.62 -10.22 -16.10
CA LEU A 194 21.87 -9.84 -14.91
C LEU A 194 22.71 -8.86 -14.09
N LYS A 195 22.19 -7.66 -13.78
CA LYS A 195 22.77 -6.83 -12.71
C LYS A 195 22.46 -7.53 -11.38
N VAL A 196 23.30 -8.51 -11.08
CA VAL A 196 23.15 -9.57 -10.07
C VAL A 196 22.56 -9.09 -8.73
N PRO A 197 22.98 -7.95 -8.13
CA PRO A 197 22.55 -7.60 -6.77
C PRO A 197 21.05 -7.31 -6.62
N LYS A 198 20.44 -6.59 -7.58
CA LYS A 198 19.02 -6.18 -7.51
C LYS A 198 18.09 -7.39 -7.58
N TYR A 199 18.46 -8.39 -8.39
CA TYR A 199 17.67 -9.60 -8.59
C TYR A 199 17.89 -10.63 -7.49
N ILE A 200 19.09 -10.67 -6.89
CA ILE A 200 19.33 -11.45 -5.67
C ILE A 200 18.41 -10.96 -4.55
N LEU A 201 18.28 -9.64 -4.36
CA LEU A 201 17.38 -9.10 -3.34
C LEU A 201 15.92 -9.47 -3.61
N ILE A 202 15.43 -9.28 -4.84
CA ILE A 202 14.06 -9.67 -5.23
C ILE A 202 13.85 -11.18 -5.03
N GLY A 203 14.82 -12.01 -5.43
CA GLY A 203 14.79 -13.45 -5.26
C GLY A 203 14.78 -13.88 -3.79
N ALA A 204 15.62 -13.27 -2.95
CA ALA A 204 15.67 -13.54 -1.52
C ALA A 204 14.35 -13.16 -0.82
N PHE A 205 13.78 -11.99 -1.14
CA PHE A 205 12.48 -11.58 -0.60
C PHE A 205 11.35 -12.49 -1.08
N TYR A 206 11.39 -12.92 -2.33
CA TYR A 206 10.41 -13.86 -2.86
C TYR A 206 10.51 -15.24 -2.19
N VAL A 207 11.71 -15.75 -1.98
CA VAL A 207 11.93 -16.98 -1.21
C VAL A 207 11.42 -16.81 0.22
N LEU A 208 11.75 -15.71 0.89
CA LEU A 208 11.26 -15.42 2.24
C LEU A 208 9.73 -15.37 2.29
N PHE A 209 9.08 -14.73 1.31
CA PHE A 209 7.63 -14.66 1.19
C PHE A 209 7.00 -16.05 1.06
N ASN A 210 7.54 -16.89 0.16
CA ASN A 210 7.03 -18.24 -0.06
C ASN A 210 7.28 -19.15 1.13
N VAL A 211 8.48 -19.13 1.71
CA VAL A 211 8.81 -19.90 2.91
C VAL A 211 7.92 -19.47 4.07
N SER A 212 7.73 -18.17 4.28
CA SER A 212 6.87 -17.69 5.38
C SER A 212 5.43 -18.16 5.23
N PHE A 213 4.88 -18.14 4.00
CA PHE A 213 3.54 -18.67 3.74
C PHE A 213 3.45 -20.17 4.00
N LEU A 214 4.39 -20.96 3.46
CA LEU A 214 4.41 -22.42 3.62
C LEU A 214 4.58 -22.81 5.09
N MET A 215 5.45 -22.11 5.81
CA MET A 215 5.67 -22.34 7.22
C MET A 215 4.47 -21.91 8.07
N MET A 216 3.81 -20.80 7.75
CA MET A 216 2.55 -20.41 8.40
C MET A 216 1.51 -21.51 8.22
N MET A 217 1.26 -21.97 6.99
CA MET A 217 0.30 -23.04 6.72
C MET A 217 0.70 -24.38 7.37
N GLY A 218 2.00 -24.72 7.35
CA GLY A 218 2.52 -25.98 7.90
C GLY A 218 2.54 -26.01 9.43
N THR A 219 2.82 -24.87 10.09
CA THR A 219 2.88 -24.80 11.56
C THR A 219 1.52 -24.95 12.22
N TYR A 220 0.43 -24.63 11.54
CA TYR A 220 -0.92 -25.02 11.97
C TYR A 220 -1.08 -26.54 12.16
N PHE A 221 -0.26 -27.36 11.51
CA PHE A 221 -0.29 -28.82 11.62
C PHE A 221 0.85 -29.41 12.49
N ILE A 222 1.90 -28.65 12.78
CA ILE A 222 3.13 -29.16 13.42
C ILE A 222 3.34 -28.59 14.83
N ASP A 223 3.38 -27.25 14.95
CA ASP A 223 3.63 -26.57 16.21
C ASP A 223 3.00 -25.17 16.20
N MET A 224 1.89 -25.03 16.92
CA MET A 224 1.15 -23.77 17.03
C MET A 224 1.98 -22.65 17.68
N LYS A 225 3.06 -22.96 18.41
CA LYS A 225 3.91 -21.93 19.06
C LYS A 225 4.71 -21.08 18.07
N LEU A 226 4.94 -21.58 16.86
CA LEU A 226 5.69 -20.85 15.83
C LEU A 226 4.80 -19.97 14.95
N VAL A 227 3.47 -20.14 15.03
CA VAL A 227 2.49 -19.39 14.22
C VAL A 227 2.68 -17.88 14.35
N PRO A 228 2.88 -17.27 15.55
CA PRO A 228 3.10 -15.83 15.68
C PRO A 228 4.20 -15.27 14.80
N PHE A 229 5.37 -15.92 14.80
CA PHE A 229 6.52 -15.46 14.04
C PHE A 229 6.25 -15.53 12.53
N TRP A 230 5.64 -16.62 12.06
CA TRP A 230 5.37 -16.82 10.63
C TRP A 230 4.27 -15.91 10.11
N GLU A 231 3.25 -15.61 10.92
CA GLU A 231 2.21 -14.63 10.56
C GLU A 231 2.82 -13.24 10.38
N TRP A 232 3.69 -12.81 11.31
CA TRP A 232 4.44 -11.57 11.21
C TRP A 232 5.38 -11.55 9.99
N ALA A 233 6.17 -12.60 9.80
CA ALA A 233 7.11 -12.71 8.69
C ALA A 233 6.38 -12.64 7.34
N TYR A 234 5.23 -13.31 7.24
CA TYR A 234 4.41 -13.29 6.04
C TYR A 234 3.79 -11.92 5.79
N PHE A 235 3.20 -11.30 6.82
CA PHE A 235 2.64 -9.95 6.72
C PHE A 235 3.69 -8.91 6.29
N LEU A 236 4.85 -8.90 6.93
CA LEU A 236 5.95 -8.00 6.55
C LEU A 236 6.42 -8.27 5.12
N SER A 237 6.45 -9.53 4.69
CA SER A 237 6.81 -9.89 3.32
C SER A 237 5.79 -9.36 2.29
N ILE A 238 4.49 -9.30 2.61
CA ILE A 238 3.47 -8.63 1.78
C ILE A 238 3.78 -7.14 1.64
N LEU A 239 4.10 -6.46 2.75
CA LEU A 239 4.43 -5.02 2.73
C LEU A 239 5.68 -4.75 1.90
N VAL A 240 6.72 -5.58 2.07
CA VAL A 240 7.96 -5.49 1.28
C VAL A 240 7.68 -5.80 -0.19
N TRP A 241 6.81 -6.76 -0.51
CA TRP A 241 6.41 -7.05 -1.89
C TRP A 241 5.79 -5.81 -2.56
N ILE A 242 4.83 -5.16 -1.90
CA ILE A 242 4.21 -3.91 -2.37
C ILE A 242 5.28 -2.84 -2.65
N LEU A 243 6.27 -2.68 -1.76
CA LEU A 243 7.39 -1.77 -1.97
C LEU A 243 8.30 -2.20 -3.14
N GLY A 244 8.54 -3.51 -3.27
CA GLY A 244 9.34 -4.13 -4.32
C GLY A 244 8.74 -3.93 -5.71
N THR A 245 7.44 -3.75 -5.85
CA THR A 245 6.83 -3.43 -7.15
C THR A 245 7.24 -2.04 -7.66
N TYR A 246 7.66 -1.10 -6.79
CA TYR A 246 8.28 0.15 -7.23
C TYR A 246 9.72 -0.02 -7.69
N ILE A 247 10.31 -1.20 -7.53
CA ILE A 247 11.62 -1.53 -8.07
C ILE A 247 11.49 -2.04 -9.52
N ILE A 248 10.29 -2.49 -9.91
CA ILE A 248 9.89 -2.85 -11.28
C ILE A 248 9.81 -1.57 -12.13
N LYS A 249 10.95 -1.21 -12.72
CA LYS A 249 11.14 -0.44 -13.96
C LYS A 249 12.47 -0.88 -14.54
#